data_AF-A0A7J6TFL6-F1
#
_entry.id   AF-A0A7J6TFL6-F1
#
_cell.length_a   1.000
_cell.length_b   1.000
_cell.length_c   1.000
_cell.angle_alpha   90.00
_cell.angle_beta   90.00
_cell.angle_gamma   90.00
#
_symmetry.space_group_name_H-M   'P 1'
#
loop_
_entity.id
_entity.type
_entity.pdbx_description
1 polymer ?
#
loop_
_entity_poly.entity_id
_entity_poly.type
_entity_poly.pdbx_seq_one_letter_code
_entity_poly.pdbx_strand_id
1 'polypeptide(L)'
;GRWTAAAQQQQHEIAVAAYYHNPNLDVDEANEECLRRGMQTFMAVTKIEGVTFPKGPLAKNIVVESSERALLNHLAAMVTRADPDIILGHNIFGFGLDILAQRMQHHKLPAWHKFSRLKRPTGHLPFGHAGKKRDGRGNAGGGSLWLGRSLTAGRLVCDTYLSAREYLRLTTYDLGSLSLKLLKTARAP
;
A
#
# COMPACT_ATOMS: atom_id res chain seq x y z
N GLY A 1 41.27 -11.45 -12.07
CA GLY A 1 39.90 -11.99 -12.01
C GLY A 1 38.97 -10.89 -11.54
N ARG A 2 37.90 -10.61 -12.30
CA ARG A 2 36.89 -9.60 -11.96
C ARG A 2 36.08 -10.09 -10.76
N TRP A 3 36.14 -9.38 -9.64
CA TRP A 3 35.19 -9.52 -8.55
C TRP A 3 33.91 -8.77 -8.94
N THR A 4 32.91 -9.45 -9.47
CA THR A 4 31.53 -8.95 -9.47
C THR A 4 30.92 -9.35 -8.13
N ALA A 5 31.04 -8.48 -7.13
CA ALA A 5 30.12 -8.53 -6.00
C ALA A 5 28.73 -8.32 -6.59
N ALA A 6 27.91 -9.37 -6.62
CA ALA A 6 26.49 -9.21 -6.90
C ALA A 6 25.97 -8.24 -5.83
N ALA A 7 25.62 -7.02 -6.24
CA ALA A 7 24.96 -6.07 -5.37
C ALA A 7 23.71 -6.78 -4.85
N GLN A 8 23.73 -7.17 -3.58
CA GLN A 8 22.60 -7.79 -2.92
C GLN A 8 21.48 -6.76 -2.96
N GLN A 9 20.55 -6.94 -3.90
CA GLN A 9 19.41 -6.05 -4.06
C GLN A 9 18.65 -6.05 -2.75
N GLN A 10 18.68 -4.92 -2.04
CA GLN A 10 17.82 -4.71 -0.88
C GLN A 10 16.38 -4.82 -1.36
N GLN A 11 15.73 -5.94 -1.04
CA GLN A 11 14.32 -6.13 -1.33
C GLN A 11 13.54 -5.64 -0.12
N HIS A 12 12.54 -4.79 -0.37
CA HIS A 12 11.59 -4.43 0.67
C HIS A 12 10.73 -5.66 1.04
N GLU A 13 10.31 -5.75 2.30
CA GLU A 13 9.36 -6.74 2.82
C GLU A 13 8.19 -6.02 3.47
N ILE A 14 6.99 -6.58 3.35
CA ILE A 14 5.80 -6.08 4.03
C ILE A 14 5.68 -6.83 5.37
N ALA A 15 6.05 -6.15 6.45
CA ALA A 15 5.92 -6.68 7.81
C ALA A 15 4.58 -6.35 8.47
N VAL A 16 3.96 -5.24 8.08
CA VAL A 16 2.73 -4.72 8.70
C VAL A 16 1.79 -4.18 7.63
N ALA A 17 0.51 -4.52 7.74
CA ALA A 17 -0.56 -3.90 6.99
C ALA A 17 -1.65 -3.43 7.96
N ALA A 18 -2.03 -2.16 7.85
CA ALA A 18 -3.09 -1.57 8.66
C ALA A 18 -3.96 -0.67 7.79
N TYR A 19 -5.27 -0.67 8.05
CA TYR A 19 -6.19 0.22 7.37
C TYR A 19 -7.38 0.58 8.26
N TYR A 20 -8.01 1.69 7.90
CA TYR A 20 -9.31 2.10 8.40
C TYR A 20 -10.36 1.87 7.31
N HIS A 21 -11.54 1.40 7.69
CA HIS A 21 -12.64 1.18 6.78
C HIS A 21 -13.89 1.90 7.30
N ASN A 22 -14.42 2.80 6.48
CA ASN A 22 -15.70 3.43 6.70
C ASN A 22 -16.65 2.98 5.57
N PRO A 23 -17.68 2.17 5.86
CA PRO A 23 -18.60 1.67 4.86
C PRO A 23 -19.62 2.71 4.40
N ASN A 24 -19.82 3.79 5.17
CA ASN A 24 -20.92 4.75 4.98
C ASN A 24 -20.37 6.18 4.96
N LEU A 25 -19.35 6.42 4.12
CA LEU A 25 -18.80 7.75 3.92
C LEU A 25 -19.74 8.57 3.04
N ASP A 26 -20.34 9.60 3.63
CA ASP A 26 -21.03 10.64 2.87
C ASP A 26 -19.99 11.66 2.36
N VAL A 27 -19.94 11.85 1.05
CA VAL A 27 -18.98 12.75 0.39
C VAL A 27 -19.45 14.20 0.47
N ASP A 28 -20.76 14.42 0.60
CA ASP A 28 -21.35 15.75 0.70
C ASP A 28 -21.28 16.27 2.15
N GLU A 29 -21.25 15.38 3.14
CA GLU A 29 -21.05 15.70 4.56
C GLU A 29 -19.58 15.58 5.01
N ALA A 30 -18.75 16.54 4.59
CA ALA A 30 -17.32 16.56 4.92
C ALA A 30 -17.03 17.10 6.35
N ASN A 31 -17.25 16.28 7.39
CA ASN A 31 -16.79 16.58 8.75
C ASN A 31 -16.08 15.39 9.44
N GLU A 32 -15.28 15.66 10.47
CA GLU A 32 -14.50 14.62 11.18
C GLU A 32 -15.39 13.56 11.85
N GLU A 33 -16.55 13.96 12.34
CA GLU A 33 -17.47 13.05 13.00
C GLU A 33 -18.00 11.99 12.04
N CYS A 34 -18.36 12.40 10.82
CA CYS A 34 -18.80 11.51 9.75
C CYS A 34 -17.69 10.54 9.32
N LEU A 35 -16.44 11.00 9.26
CA LEU A 35 -15.29 10.13 8.96
C LEU A 35 -15.07 9.07 10.04
N ARG A 36 -15.26 9.42 11.32
CA ARG A 36 -15.04 8.51 12.47
C ARG A 36 -16.21 7.59 12.75
N ARG A 37 -17.44 7.99 12.40
CA ARG A 37 -18.67 7.25 12.69
C ARG A 37 -18.64 5.86 12.04
N GLY A 38 -18.68 4.83 12.86
CA GLY A 38 -18.69 3.44 12.38
C GLY A 38 -17.37 2.96 11.76
N MET A 39 -16.28 3.73 11.93
CA MET A 39 -14.97 3.38 11.38
C MET A 39 -14.42 2.12 12.04
N GLN A 40 -14.07 1.14 11.22
CA GLN A 40 -13.47 -0.12 11.63
C GLN A 40 -11.95 -0.06 11.42
N THR A 41 -11.20 -0.65 12.34
CA THR A 41 -9.74 -0.73 12.25
C THR A 41 -9.32 -2.18 12.02
N PHE A 42 -8.27 -2.34 11.23
CA PHE A 42 -7.60 -3.61 11.04
C PHE A 42 -6.10 -3.41 11.08
N MET A 43 -5.41 -4.32 11.75
CA MET A 43 -3.96 -4.39 11.76
C MET A 43 -3.53 -5.85 11.74
N ALA A 44 -2.67 -6.19 10.79
CA ALA A 44 -2.02 -7.48 10.74
C ALA A 44 -0.50 -7.30 10.63
N VAL A 45 0.23 -8.16 11.34
CA VAL A 45 1.69 -8.14 11.43
C VAL A 45 2.24 -9.52 11.10
N THR A 46 3.39 -9.57 10.44
CA THR A 46 4.20 -10.78 10.25
C THR A 46 5.62 -10.49 10.73
N LYS A 47 6.35 -11.56 11.06
CA LYS A 47 7.80 -11.44 11.24
C LYS A 47 8.47 -11.19 9.89
N ILE A 48 9.53 -10.38 9.92
CA ILE A 48 10.51 -10.24 8.84
C ILE A 48 11.39 -11.49 8.85
N GLU A 49 11.90 -11.90 7.69
CA GLU A 49 12.81 -13.05 7.62
C GLU A 49 14.04 -12.84 8.52
N GLY A 50 14.35 -13.85 9.35
CA GLY A 50 15.44 -13.79 10.32
C GLY A 50 15.16 -12.99 11.60
N VAL A 51 14.00 -12.35 11.74
CA VAL A 51 13.61 -11.61 12.94
C VAL A 51 12.58 -12.39 13.75
N THR A 52 12.74 -12.39 15.07
CA THR A 52 11.76 -12.95 16.00
C THR A 52 10.95 -11.83 16.64
N PHE A 53 9.66 -12.06 16.87
CA PHE A 53 8.85 -11.10 17.62
C PHE A 53 9.41 -10.94 19.04
N PRO A 54 9.40 -9.72 19.60
CA PRO A 54 9.76 -9.52 20.99
C PRO A 54 8.85 -10.36 21.89
N LYS A 55 9.43 -10.89 22.97
CA LYS A 55 8.67 -11.66 23.96
C LYS A 55 7.74 -10.70 24.70
N GLY A 56 6.43 -10.88 24.55
CA GLY A 56 5.43 -10.07 25.22
C GLY A 56 4.05 -10.20 24.58
N PRO A 57 2.98 -9.83 25.29
CA PRO A 57 1.65 -9.82 24.71
C PRO A 57 1.55 -8.73 23.63
N LEU A 58 1.10 -9.11 22.44
CA LEU A 58 0.67 -8.14 21.42
C LEU A 58 -0.71 -7.58 21.82
N ALA A 59 -1.03 -6.38 21.33
CA ALA A 59 -2.34 -5.79 21.56
C ALA A 59 -3.46 -6.70 21.01
N LYS A 60 -4.58 -6.79 21.72
CA LYS A 60 -5.68 -7.74 21.43
C LYS A 60 -6.28 -7.65 20.03
N ASN A 61 -6.13 -6.51 19.35
CA ASN A 61 -6.72 -6.23 18.04
C ASN A 61 -5.70 -6.34 16.89
N ILE A 62 -4.54 -6.96 17.15
CA ILE A 62 -3.51 -7.20 16.13
C ILE A 62 -3.56 -8.66 15.71
N VAL A 63 -3.75 -8.90 14.42
CA VAL A 63 -3.65 -10.23 13.83
C VAL A 63 -2.19 -10.56 13.58
N VAL A 64 -1.72 -11.72 14.03
CA VAL A 64 -0.36 -12.20 13.76
C VAL A 64 -0.40 -13.25 12.67
N GLU A 65 0.28 -12.96 11.58
CA GLU A 65 0.40 -13.82 10.42
C GLU A 65 1.70 -14.61 10.46
N SER A 66 1.66 -15.85 9.94
CA SER A 66 2.79 -16.77 9.99
C SER A 66 3.93 -16.39 9.03
N SER A 67 3.61 -15.65 7.96
CA SER A 67 4.53 -15.21 6.92
C SER A 67 3.98 -14.01 6.17
N GLU A 68 4.83 -13.31 5.43
CA GLU A 68 4.39 -12.24 4.52
C GLU A 68 3.38 -12.73 3.48
N ARG A 69 3.53 -13.96 2.97
CA ARG A 69 2.55 -14.56 2.05
C ARG A 69 1.17 -14.68 2.71
N ALA A 70 1.10 -15.05 3.99
CA ALA A 70 -0.15 -15.14 4.73
C ALA A 70 -0.76 -13.74 4.95
N LEU A 71 0.08 -12.77 5.35
CA LEU A 71 -0.32 -11.36 5.49
C LEU A 71 -0.92 -10.78 4.21
N LEU A 72 -0.28 -11.00 3.06
CA LEU A 72 -0.77 -10.51 1.78
C LEU A 72 -2.07 -11.18 1.35
N ASN A 73 -2.26 -12.47 1.62
CA ASN A 73 -3.54 -13.15 1.37
C ASN A 73 -4.66 -12.62 2.26
N HIS A 74 -4.36 -12.39 3.55
CA HIS A 74 -5.32 -11.82 4.47
C HIS A 74 -5.72 -10.42 4.03
N LEU A 75 -4.76 -9.55 3.69
CA LEU A 75 -5.04 -8.22 3.16
C LEU A 75 -5.93 -8.30 1.90
N ALA A 76 -5.64 -9.20 0.96
CA ALA A 76 -6.44 -9.39 -0.25
C ALA A 76 -7.89 -9.83 0.06
N ALA A 77 -8.05 -10.73 1.04
CA ALA A 77 -9.36 -11.19 1.50
C ALA A 77 -10.14 -10.05 2.18
N MET A 78 -9.47 -9.22 2.98
CA MET A 78 -10.09 -8.07 3.64
C MET A 78 -10.53 -7.01 2.64
N VAL A 79 -9.70 -6.68 1.63
CA VAL A 79 -10.11 -5.76 0.56
C VAL A 79 -11.31 -6.29 -0.21
N THR A 80 -11.36 -7.61 -0.48
CA THR A 80 -12.53 -8.22 -1.13
C THR A 80 -13.78 -8.14 -0.26
N ARG A 81 -13.64 -8.38 1.04
CA ARG A 81 -14.76 -8.38 1.99
C ARG A 81 -15.30 -6.98 2.23
N ALA A 82 -14.41 -6.00 2.40
CA ALA A 82 -14.78 -4.60 2.58
C ALA A 82 -15.32 -3.98 1.30
N ASP A 83 -14.82 -4.46 0.15
CA ASP A 83 -15.15 -3.98 -1.19
C ASP A 83 -15.16 -2.45 -1.35
N PRO A 84 -14.06 -1.75 -0.98
CA PRO A 84 -14.05 -0.29 -0.94
C PRO A 84 -14.13 0.32 -2.35
N ASP A 85 -14.99 1.32 -2.51
CA ASP A 85 -15.03 2.14 -3.73
C ASP A 85 -13.79 3.03 -3.85
N ILE A 86 -13.28 3.50 -2.71
CA ILE A 86 -12.14 4.41 -2.60
C ILE A 86 -11.06 3.78 -1.72
N ILE A 87 -9.84 3.72 -2.24
CA ILE A 87 -8.63 3.38 -1.50
C ILE A 87 -7.84 4.67 -1.29
N LEU A 88 -7.63 5.05 -0.03
CA LEU A 88 -6.86 6.23 0.32
C LEU A 88 -5.48 5.83 0.86
N GLY A 89 -4.45 6.55 0.43
CA GLY A 89 -3.11 6.39 0.96
C GLY A 89 -2.23 7.62 0.76
N HIS A 90 -1.00 7.53 1.26
CA HIS A 90 0.00 8.58 1.10
C HIS A 90 1.19 8.05 0.32
N ASN A 91 1.51 8.68 -0.82
CA ASN A 91 2.48 8.18 -1.78
C ASN A 91 2.18 6.71 -2.18
N ILE A 92 0.88 6.41 -2.30
CA ILE A 92 0.38 5.05 -2.56
C ILE A 92 0.72 4.63 -3.98
N PHE A 93 0.67 5.54 -4.95
CA PHE A 93 1.14 5.24 -6.30
C PHE A 93 2.65 5.12 -6.31
N GLY A 94 3.39 6.11 -5.79
CA GLY A 94 4.84 6.17 -5.93
C GLY A 94 5.64 5.16 -5.12
N PHE A 95 5.01 4.43 -4.19
CA PHE A 95 5.68 3.40 -3.39
C PHE A 95 4.77 2.24 -3.00
N GLY A 96 3.64 2.52 -2.35
CA GLY A 96 2.82 1.49 -1.69
C GLY A 96 2.35 0.38 -2.63
N LEU A 97 1.72 0.73 -3.76
CA LEU A 97 1.19 -0.24 -4.72
C LEU A 97 2.29 -0.98 -5.47
N ASP A 98 3.42 -0.33 -5.75
CA ASP A 98 4.56 -0.97 -6.42
C ASP A 98 5.17 -2.07 -5.55
N ILE A 99 5.42 -1.79 -4.27
CA ILE A 99 5.91 -2.79 -3.33
C ILE A 99 4.89 -3.90 -3.16
N LEU A 100 3.60 -3.56 -2.96
CA LEU A 100 2.54 -4.55 -2.82
C LEU A 100 2.51 -5.50 -4.03
N ALA A 101 2.57 -4.95 -5.23
CA ALA A 101 2.57 -5.71 -6.46
C ALA A 101 3.85 -6.59 -6.55
N GLN A 102 5.03 -6.04 -6.34
CA GLN A 102 6.30 -6.77 -6.36
C GLN A 102 6.30 -7.95 -5.37
N ARG A 103 5.80 -7.75 -4.15
CA ARG A 103 5.72 -8.81 -3.13
C ARG A 103 4.69 -9.88 -3.48
N MET A 104 3.57 -9.50 -4.09
CA MET A 104 2.62 -10.49 -4.64
C MET A 104 3.23 -11.33 -5.76
N GLN A 105 4.06 -10.72 -6.62
CA GLN A 105 4.80 -11.45 -7.64
C GLN A 105 5.78 -12.43 -7.02
N HIS A 106 6.60 -11.95 -6.09
CA HIS A 106 7.62 -12.72 -5.40
C HIS A 106 7.00 -13.97 -4.74
N HIS A 107 5.89 -13.78 -4.03
CA HIS A 107 5.17 -14.85 -3.37
C HIS A 107 4.26 -15.66 -4.29
N LYS A 108 4.19 -15.36 -5.59
CA LYS A 108 3.30 -16.03 -6.57
C LYS A 108 1.86 -16.12 -6.07
N LEU A 109 1.33 -15.00 -5.59
CA LEU A 109 -0.02 -14.95 -5.04
C LEU A 109 -1.05 -14.95 -6.17
N PRO A 110 -1.94 -15.96 -6.27
CA PRO A 110 -2.97 -15.99 -7.31
C PRO A 110 -4.06 -14.93 -7.08
N ALA A 111 -4.19 -14.48 -5.83
CA ALA A 111 -5.26 -13.60 -5.34
C ALA A 111 -5.02 -12.11 -5.59
N TRP A 112 -3.97 -11.70 -6.31
CA TRP A 112 -3.69 -10.29 -6.61
C TRP A 112 -4.88 -9.55 -7.27
N HIS A 113 -5.70 -10.27 -8.05
CA HIS A 113 -6.86 -9.70 -8.73
C HIS A 113 -7.93 -9.20 -7.75
N LYS A 114 -7.91 -9.65 -6.49
CA LYS A 114 -8.82 -9.21 -5.42
C LYS A 114 -8.71 -7.73 -5.07
N PHE A 115 -7.57 -7.10 -5.39
CA PHE A 115 -7.39 -5.65 -5.24
C PHE A 115 -8.10 -4.85 -6.33
N SER A 116 -8.51 -5.51 -7.41
CA SER A 116 -9.25 -4.95 -8.54
C SER A 116 -10.70 -5.48 -8.49
N ARG A 117 -11.65 -4.72 -9.03
CA ARG A 117 -13.02 -5.23 -9.31
C ARG A 117 -13.09 -5.95 -10.65
N LEU A 118 -12.10 -5.76 -11.53
CA LEU A 118 -12.00 -6.45 -12.81
C LEU A 118 -11.44 -7.87 -12.63
N LYS A 119 -12.23 -8.88 -13.03
CA LYS A 119 -11.78 -10.28 -13.10
C LYS A 119 -10.76 -10.44 -14.22
N ARG A 120 -9.63 -11.08 -13.93
CA ARG A 120 -8.56 -11.33 -14.90
C ARG A 120 -8.12 -12.79 -14.85
N PRO A 121 -7.64 -13.36 -15.97
CA PRO A 121 -7.08 -14.70 -15.98
C PRO A 121 -5.95 -14.84 -14.97
N THR A 122 -5.94 -15.97 -14.26
CA THR A 122 -4.90 -16.32 -13.29
C THR A 122 -3.54 -16.30 -13.99
N GLY A 123 -2.60 -15.50 -13.48
CA GLY A 123 -1.24 -15.39 -14.04
C GLY A 123 -1.01 -14.22 -15.01
N HIS A 124 -2.05 -13.52 -15.47
CA HIS A 124 -1.90 -12.29 -16.28
C HIS A 124 -1.68 -11.06 -15.39
N LEU A 125 -0.66 -11.13 -14.54
CA LEU A 125 -0.26 -9.99 -13.75
C LEU A 125 0.36 -8.90 -14.65
N PRO A 126 0.01 -7.62 -14.45
CA PRO A 126 0.60 -6.50 -15.20
C PRO A 126 2.08 -6.23 -14.83
N PHE A 127 2.86 -7.23 -14.40
CA PHE A 127 4.27 -7.07 -14.03
C PHE A 127 5.21 -6.88 -15.21
N GLY A 128 4.76 -7.14 -16.45
CA GLY A 128 5.59 -7.01 -17.67
C GLY A 128 6.17 -5.60 -17.90
N HIS A 129 5.68 -4.59 -17.19
CA HIS A 129 6.20 -3.22 -17.24
C HIS A 129 6.87 -2.75 -15.93
N ALA A 130 6.79 -3.52 -14.85
CA ALA A 130 7.34 -3.16 -13.54
C ALA A 130 8.88 -3.32 -13.47
N GLY A 131 9.46 -4.21 -14.29
CA GLY A 131 10.89 -4.55 -14.26
C GLY A 131 11.72 -4.04 -15.43
N LYS A 132 11.10 -3.52 -16.51
CA LYS A 132 11.85 -3.02 -17.67
C LYS A 132 12.10 -1.54 -17.51
N LYS A 133 13.28 -1.17 -17.01
CA LYS A 133 13.87 0.16 -17.27
C LYS A 133 13.87 0.33 -18.79
N ARG A 134 12.89 1.04 -19.34
CA ARG A 134 12.91 1.46 -20.75
C ARG A 134 14.05 2.47 -20.87
N ASP A 135 15.16 1.98 -21.42
CA ASP A 135 16.22 2.70 -22.11
C ASP A 135 16.22 4.22 -21.90
N GLY A 136 16.97 4.70 -20.91
CA GLY A 136 17.54 6.05 -20.88
C GLY A 136 16.60 7.26 -20.82
N ARG A 137 15.27 7.09 -20.86
CA ARG A 137 14.31 8.17 -20.64
C ARG A 137 13.71 8.00 -19.27
N GLY A 138 14.05 8.91 -18.37
CA GLY A 138 13.72 8.87 -16.94
C GLY A 138 12.29 8.42 -16.68
N ASN A 139 12.12 7.64 -15.61
CA ASN A 139 10.84 7.23 -15.05
C ASN A 139 10.10 8.45 -14.48
N ALA A 140 9.67 9.35 -15.36
CA ALA A 140 8.81 10.47 -15.05
C ALA A 140 7.38 9.93 -14.90
N GLY A 141 7.07 9.40 -13.72
CA GLY A 141 5.70 9.22 -13.21
C GLY A 141 4.78 8.20 -13.90
N GLY A 142 5.18 7.52 -14.99
CA GLY A 142 4.27 6.70 -15.80
C GLY A 142 4.19 5.21 -15.41
N GLY A 143 5.31 4.56 -15.08
CA GLY A 143 5.34 3.10 -14.88
C GLY A 143 4.66 2.64 -13.60
N SER A 144 5.00 3.30 -12.49
CA SER A 144 4.42 3.11 -11.16
C SER A 144 2.91 3.40 -11.13
N LEU A 145 2.51 4.51 -11.77
CA LEU A 145 1.12 4.92 -11.88
C LEU A 145 0.29 3.92 -12.70
N TRP A 146 0.84 3.37 -13.79
CA TRP A 146 0.17 2.37 -14.60
C TRP A 146 -0.01 1.03 -13.86
N LEU A 147 1.02 0.57 -13.14
CA LEU A 147 0.94 -0.67 -12.36
C LEU A 147 -0.10 -0.53 -11.24
N GLY A 148 -0.04 0.56 -10.47
CA GLY A 148 -1.01 0.84 -9.41
C GLY A 148 -2.45 0.91 -9.92
N ARG A 149 -2.69 1.64 -11.02
CA ARG A 149 -4.01 1.71 -11.68
C ARG A 149 -4.48 0.34 -12.18
N SER A 150 -3.56 -0.46 -12.72
CA SER A 150 -3.88 -1.80 -13.18
C SER A 150 -4.21 -2.71 -12.01
N LEU A 151 -3.49 -2.64 -10.88
CA LEU A 151 -3.74 -3.48 -9.70
C LEU A 151 -5.09 -3.18 -9.04
N THR A 152 -5.51 -1.92 -9.06
CA THR A 152 -6.70 -1.41 -8.36
C THR A 152 -7.88 -1.11 -9.29
N ALA A 153 -7.85 -1.60 -10.52
CA ALA A 153 -8.85 -1.29 -11.53
C ALA A 153 -10.30 -1.50 -11.04
N GLY A 154 -11.16 -0.51 -11.26
CA GLY A 154 -12.52 -0.49 -10.74
C GLY A 154 -12.65 0.03 -9.30
N ARG A 155 -11.56 0.48 -8.68
CA ARG A 155 -11.55 1.23 -7.43
C ARG A 155 -10.87 2.58 -7.65
N LEU A 156 -11.41 3.63 -7.05
CA LEU A 156 -10.75 4.94 -7.06
C LEU A 156 -9.59 4.90 -6.06
N VAL A 157 -8.41 5.38 -6.47
CA VAL A 157 -7.27 5.51 -5.56
C VAL A 157 -6.97 6.99 -5.34
N CYS A 158 -7.08 7.42 -4.09
CA CYS A 158 -6.74 8.76 -3.64
C CYS A 158 -5.32 8.75 -3.05
N ASP A 159 -4.40 9.48 -3.69
CA ASP A 159 -3.05 9.65 -3.20
C ASP A 159 -2.88 11.06 -2.60
N THR A 160 -2.89 11.11 -1.27
CA THR A 160 -2.79 12.36 -0.52
C THR A 160 -1.47 13.09 -0.76
N TYR A 161 -0.39 12.41 -1.16
CA TYR A 161 0.87 13.07 -1.53
C TYR A 161 0.71 13.86 -2.83
N LEU A 162 0.08 13.25 -3.84
CA LEU A 162 -0.17 13.91 -5.13
C LEU A 162 -1.18 15.04 -4.97
N SER A 163 -2.30 14.80 -4.25
CA SER A 163 -3.29 15.84 -3.97
C SER A 163 -2.68 17.01 -3.20
N ALA A 164 -1.84 16.75 -2.19
CA ALA A 164 -1.17 17.82 -1.45
C ALA A 164 -0.25 18.65 -2.36
N ARG A 165 0.48 18.02 -3.29
CA ARG A 165 1.35 18.73 -4.25
C ARG A 165 0.58 19.59 -5.25
N GLU A 166 -0.65 19.20 -5.57
CA GLU A 166 -1.51 19.95 -6.48
C GLU A 166 -2.14 21.16 -5.78
N TYR A 167 -2.66 20.97 -4.56
CA TYR A 167 -3.45 22.00 -3.87
C TYR A 167 -2.66 22.86 -2.88
N LEU A 168 -1.53 22.39 -2.36
CA LEU A 168 -0.76 23.08 -1.34
C LEU A 168 0.57 23.60 -1.90
N ARG A 169 1.02 24.74 -1.40
CA ARG A 169 2.34 25.31 -1.71
C ARG A 169 3.28 25.10 -0.53
N LEU A 170 3.86 23.91 -0.45
CA LEU A 170 4.81 23.53 0.59
C LEU A 170 6.17 23.16 -0.01
N THR A 171 7.21 23.22 0.82
CA THR A 171 8.57 22.77 0.47
C THR A 171 8.69 21.26 0.55
N THR A 172 7.97 20.64 1.49
CA THR A 172 7.94 19.19 1.73
C THR A 172 6.48 18.71 1.81
N TYR A 173 6.26 17.49 1.31
CA TYR A 173 4.94 16.85 1.26
C TYR A 173 4.97 15.45 1.89
N ASP A 174 6.01 15.13 2.66
CA ASP A 174 6.02 13.89 3.44
C ASP A 174 4.91 13.91 4.48
N LEU A 175 4.44 12.73 4.86
CA LEU A 175 3.30 12.59 5.75
C LEU A 175 3.54 13.22 7.14
N GLY A 176 4.79 13.30 7.61
CA GLY A 176 5.14 13.95 8.87
C GLY A 176 4.94 15.47 8.78
N SER A 177 5.50 16.09 7.75
CA SER A 177 5.33 17.52 7.46
C SER A 177 3.86 17.90 7.24
N LEU A 178 3.12 17.09 6.48
CA LEU A 178 1.68 17.33 6.25
C LEU A 178 0.86 17.20 7.54
N SER A 179 1.12 16.18 8.37
CA SER A 179 0.46 16.01 9.66
C SER A 179 0.67 17.22 10.56
N LEU A 180 1.92 17.67 10.68
CA LEU A 180 2.24 18.83 11.51
C LEU A 180 1.58 20.10 10.97
N LYS A 181 1.59 20.31 9.65
CA LYS A 181 1.07 21.53 9.02
C LYS A 181 -0.46 21.60 9.01
N LEU A 182 -1.14 20.50 8.71
CA LEU A 182 -2.60 20.46 8.53
C LEU A 182 -3.35 20.08 9.80
N LEU A 183 -2.82 19.13 10.57
CA LEU A 183 -3.49 18.57 11.76
C LEU A 183 -2.89 19.09 13.07
N LYS A 184 -1.89 19.97 13.01
CA LYS A 184 -1.16 20.51 14.18
C LYS A 184 -0.64 19.42 15.12
N THR A 185 -0.34 18.24 14.57
CA THR A 185 0.03 17.06 15.34
C THR A 185 1.36 16.52 14.82
N ALA A 186 2.35 16.42 15.72
CA ALA A 186 3.63 15.81 15.41
C ALA A 186 3.46 14.29 15.25
N ARG A 187 3.99 13.75 14.16
CA ARG A 187 4.06 12.30 13.95
C ARG A 187 5.43 11.81 14.44
N ALA A 188 5.43 10.80 15.31
CA ALA A 188 6.67 10.12 15.67
C ALA A 188 7.30 9.49 14.41
N PRO A 189 8.63 9.58 14.25
CA PRO A 189 9.33 9.03 13.09
C PRO A 189 9.12 7.53 12.92
#